data_AF-A0A1M5B2K8-F1
#
_entry.id   AF-A0A1M5B2K8-F1
#
_cell.length_a   1.000
_cell.length_b   1.000
_cell.length_c   1.000
_cell.angle_alpha   90.00
_cell.angle_beta   90.00
_cell.angle_gamma   90.00
#
_symmetry.space_group_name_H-M   'P 1'
#
loop_
_entity.id
_entity.type
_entity.pdbx_description
1 polymer ?
#
loop_
_entity_poly.entity_id
_entity_poly.type
_entity_poly.pdbx_seq_one_letter_code
_entity_poly.pdbx_strand_id
1 'polypeptide(L)'
;MKKFSLVFLLLMLLFSTSPAFANPYQKANPAFRQVKVDDPKIQFQIKGEAKVWEATLHYRVKAGKKIVAQGFKTASKGAPQWGKFSLDLTLTKSKVKGKELTLELFEESQANGSEIHKLTIPLKTIDNKKYQNQAFRYVTGSTQYIYHVKGEARVWEATYHYEVSDGHNILKKGYGTASNGAPKWGTFQQTIKIPKKKMRVNGSIILELYEESMKDGSRKNRYFQRLDQFPWK
;
A
#
# COMPACT_ATOMS: atom_id res chain seq x y z
N MET A 1 -15.01 -57.60 41.69
CA MET A 1 -13.66 -57.09 41.34
C MET A 1 -13.46 -57.18 39.83
N LYS A 2 -13.42 -56.05 39.12
CA LYS A 2 -12.82 -55.90 37.78
C LYS A 2 -12.70 -54.40 37.52
N LYS A 3 -11.45 -53.91 37.52
CA LYS A 3 -11.08 -52.51 37.30
C LYS A 3 -11.17 -52.22 35.80
N PHE A 4 -11.91 -51.18 35.41
CA PHE A 4 -11.85 -50.64 34.05
C PHE A 4 -10.77 -49.56 34.00
N SER A 5 -9.66 -49.85 33.33
CA SER A 5 -8.71 -48.83 32.86
C SER A 5 -9.31 -48.15 31.63
N LEU A 6 -9.60 -46.86 31.71
CA LEU A 6 -9.95 -46.03 30.56
C LEU A 6 -8.70 -45.31 30.06
N VAL A 7 -8.33 -45.63 28.83
CA VAL A 7 -7.18 -45.11 28.09
C VAL A 7 -7.40 -43.64 27.72
N PHE A 8 -6.39 -42.80 27.99
CA PHE A 8 -6.34 -41.39 27.61
C PHE A 8 -6.10 -41.28 26.09
N LEU A 9 -7.06 -40.74 25.34
CA LEU A 9 -6.91 -40.46 23.91
C LEU A 9 -6.34 -39.04 23.73
N LEU A 10 -5.07 -38.96 23.31
CA LEU A 10 -4.38 -37.71 22.97
C LEU A 10 -4.88 -37.20 21.61
N LEU A 11 -5.65 -36.10 21.61
CA LEU A 11 -6.14 -35.45 20.40
C LEU A 11 -5.03 -34.53 19.82
N MET A 12 -4.30 -35.01 18.82
CA MET A 12 -3.37 -34.18 18.03
C MET A 12 -4.16 -33.22 17.13
N LEU A 13 -4.15 -31.93 17.46
CA LEU A 13 -4.61 -30.84 16.59
C LEU A 13 -3.66 -30.69 15.40
N LEU A 14 -4.03 -31.25 14.26
CA LEU A 14 -3.42 -30.96 12.97
C LEU A 14 -3.83 -29.54 12.56
N PHE A 15 -2.90 -28.59 12.68
CA PHE A 15 -3.03 -27.29 12.03
C PHE A 15 -2.93 -27.50 10.52
N SER A 16 -4.06 -27.59 9.84
CA SER A 16 -4.11 -27.53 8.38
C SER A 16 -3.74 -26.12 7.95
N THR A 17 -2.48 -25.91 7.55
CA THR A 17 -2.12 -24.73 6.78
C THR A 17 -2.93 -24.78 5.49
N SER A 18 -3.90 -23.88 5.34
CA SER A 18 -4.63 -23.74 4.08
C SER A 18 -3.60 -23.45 2.98
N PRO A 19 -3.66 -24.15 1.83
CA PRO A 19 -2.75 -23.85 0.74
C PRO A 19 -2.99 -22.41 0.29
N ALA A 20 -1.95 -21.59 0.35
CA ALA A 20 -1.93 -20.32 -0.35
C ALA A 20 -2.37 -20.57 -1.79
N PHE A 21 -3.29 -19.75 -2.31
CA PHE A 21 -3.75 -19.82 -3.70
C PHE A 21 -2.57 -19.91 -4.66
N ALA A 22 -2.22 -21.13 -5.09
CA ALA A 22 -1.28 -21.35 -6.16
C ALA A 22 -1.99 -20.95 -7.45
N ASN A 23 -1.48 -19.92 -8.13
CA ASN A 23 -2.02 -19.49 -9.41
C ASN A 23 -1.74 -20.60 -10.45
N PRO A 24 -2.75 -21.30 -10.98
CA PRO A 24 -2.56 -22.44 -11.88
C PRO A 24 -1.97 -22.04 -13.25
N TYR A 25 -1.80 -20.75 -13.54
CA TYR A 25 -1.19 -20.23 -14.77
C TYR A 25 0.33 -20.03 -14.68
N GLN A 26 0.99 -20.40 -13.59
CA GLN A 26 2.44 -20.28 -13.46
C GLN A 26 3.15 -21.45 -14.17
N LYS A 27 3.07 -21.49 -15.51
CA LYS A 27 4.02 -22.29 -16.32
C LYS A 27 5.43 -21.92 -15.85
N ALA A 28 6.29 -22.91 -15.67
CA ALA A 28 7.67 -22.67 -15.25
C ALA A 28 8.31 -21.62 -16.16
N ASN A 29 8.66 -20.46 -15.60
CA ASN A 29 9.32 -19.39 -16.32
C ASN A 29 10.85 -19.56 -16.14
N PRO A 30 11.63 -19.53 -17.22
CA PRO A 30 13.07 -19.80 -17.15
C PRO A 30 13.89 -18.70 -16.45
N ALA A 31 13.32 -17.50 -16.28
CA ALA A 31 14.00 -16.32 -15.77
C ALA A 31 13.42 -15.80 -14.45
N PHE A 32 12.15 -16.06 -14.13
CA PHE A 32 11.50 -15.55 -12.92
C PHE A 32 10.76 -16.66 -12.17
N ARG A 33 10.94 -16.73 -10.86
CA ARG A 33 10.22 -17.69 -10.01
C ARG A 33 9.96 -17.14 -8.62
N GLN A 34 9.09 -17.83 -7.88
CA GLN A 34 8.72 -17.49 -6.50
C GLN A 34 8.26 -16.03 -6.33
N VAL A 35 7.70 -15.44 -7.40
CA VAL A 35 7.26 -14.05 -7.37
C VAL A 35 6.04 -13.92 -6.47
N LYS A 36 6.14 -13.03 -5.48
CA LYS A 36 5.11 -12.74 -4.49
C LYS A 36 4.89 -11.24 -4.43
N VAL A 37 3.64 -10.85 -4.23
CA VAL A 37 3.23 -9.46 -4.01
C VAL A 37 2.73 -9.38 -2.58
N ASP A 38 3.31 -8.49 -1.79
CA ASP A 38 2.80 -8.21 -0.45
C ASP A 38 1.46 -7.46 -0.55
N ASP A 39 0.68 -7.43 0.54
CA ASP A 39 -0.61 -6.72 0.55
C ASP A 39 -0.41 -5.25 0.11
N PRO A 40 -1.08 -4.80 -0.98
CA PRO A 40 -0.92 -3.46 -1.50
C PRO A 40 -1.17 -2.39 -0.44
N LYS A 41 -0.50 -1.26 -0.58
CA LYS A 41 -0.68 -0.11 0.33
C LYS A 41 -1.19 1.08 -0.44
N ILE A 42 -1.98 1.91 0.21
CA ILE A 42 -2.33 3.26 -0.25
C ILE A 42 -1.61 4.27 0.63
N GLN A 43 -0.89 5.18 0.00
CA GLN A 43 -0.21 6.28 0.66
C GLN A 43 -0.89 7.59 0.32
N PHE A 44 -1.16 8.38 1.35
CA PHE A 44 -1.65 9.75 1.25
C PHE A 44 -0.57 10.70 1.76
N GLN A 45 -0.29 11.75 1.00
CA GLN A 45 0.57 12.85 1.42
C GLN A 45 -0.29 14.09 1.55
N ILE A 46 -0.62 14.47 2.78
CA ILE A 46 -1.50 15.59 3.12
C ILE A 46 -0.66 16.76 3.59
N LYS A 47 -0.95 17.96 3.09
CA LYS A 47 -0.31 19.21 3.49
C LYS A 47 -1.37 20.27 3.72
N GLY A 48 -1.06 21.21 4.60
CA GLY A 48 -1.93 22.35 4.86
C GLY A 48 -1.30 23.30 5.86
N GLU A 49 -2.12 24.24 6.32
CA GLU A 49 -1.78 25.13 7.42
C GLU A 49 -2.75 24.90 8.58
N ALA A 50 -2.23 24.97 9.80
CA ALA A 50 -3.00 24.87 11.03
C ALA A 50 -2.71 26.10 11.91
N LYS A 51 -3.75 26.58 12.59
CA LYS A 51 -3.68 27.59 13.64
C LYS A 51 -4.33 26.96 14.87
N VAL A 52 -3.50 26.26 15.65
CA VAL A 52 -3.88 25.43 16.80
C VAL A 52 -2.94 25.72 17.98
N TRP A 53 -3.41 25.52 19.20
CA TRP A 53 -2.62 25.71 20.42
C TRP A 53 -1.34 24.88 20.39
N GLU A 54 -0.22 25.47 20.82
CA GLU A 54 1.12 24.85 20.83
C GLU A 54 1.57 24.23 19.49
N ALA A 55 0.95 24.66 18.38
CA ALA A 55 1.15 24.09 17.06
C ALA A 55 0.80 22.59 16.96
N THR A 56 0.12 22.01 17.94
CA THR A 56 -0.18 20.57 17.95
C THR A 56 -1.56 20.31 17.34
N LEU A 57 -1.58 19.56 16.24
CA LEU A 57 -2.80 19.03 15.65
C LEU A 57 -2.87 17.52 15.82
N HIS A 58 -4.07 17.02 16.09
CA HIS A 58 -4.37 15.62 16.21
C HIS A 58 -5.03 15.15 14.92
N TYR A 59 -4.81 13.88 14.58
CA TYR A 59 -5.46 13.27 13.45
C TYR A 59 -5.94 11.86 13.78
N ARG A 60 -7.02 11.46 13.11
CA ARG A 60 -7.39 10.05 13.00
C ARG A 60 -7.96 9.75 11.62
N VAL A 61 -7.70 8.54 11.16
CA VAL A 61 -8.25 8.00 9.92
C VAL A 61 -9.26 6.93 10.29
N LYS A 62 -10.46 7.02 9.71
CA LYS A 62 -11.52 6.05 9.91
C LYS A 62 -11.84 5.32 8.61
N ALA A 63 -12.03 4.01 8.72
CA ALA A 63 -12.62 3.14 7.70
C ALA A 63 -14.06 2.82 8.13
N GLY A 64 -15.03 3.60 7.65
CA GLY A 64 -16.37 3.64 8.23
C GLY A 64 -16.33 4.09 9.70
N LYS A 65 -16.75 3.22 10.63
CA LYS A 65 -16.74 3.52 12.08
C LYS A 65 -15.41 3.21 12.77
N LYS A 66 -14.53 2.42 12.16
CA LYS A 66 -13.29 1.94 12.79
C LYS A 66 -12.13 2.91 12.58
N ILE A 67 -11.42 3.26 13.65
CA ILE A 67 -10.15 4.00 13.56
C ILE A 67 -9.05 3.04 13.07
N VAL A 68 -8.35 3.42 12.01
CA VAL A 68 -7.30 2.61 11.37
C VAL A 68 -5.90 3.25 11.44
N ALA A 69 -5.83 4.54 11.77
CA ALA A 69 -4.60 5.26 12.11
C ALA A 69 -4.96 6.47 12.95
N GLN A 70 -4.09 6.89 13.86
CA GLN A 70 -4.23 8.13 14.63
C GLN A 70 -2.87 8.61 15.15
N GLY A 71 -2.81 9.85 15.57
CA GLY A 71 -1.64 10.44 16.19
C GLY A 71 -1.71 11.96 16.17
N PHE A 72 -0.57 12.60 16.30
CA PHE A 72 -0.44 14.06 16.23
C PHE A 72 0.68 14.49 15.29
N LYS A 73 0.65 15.77 14.91
CA LYS A 73 1.70 16.47 14.17
C LYS A 73 1.87 17.87 14.74
N THR A 74 3.09 18.38 14.63
CA THR A 74 3.41 19.75 14.99
C THR A 74 3.45 20.60 13.71
N ALA A 75 2.68 21.67 13.70
CA ALA A 75 2.74 22.70 12.67
C ALA A 75 3.98 23.59 12.88
N SER A 76 4.43 24.27 11.84
CA SER A 76 5.63 25.11 11.94
C SER A 76 5.49 26.35 12.84
N LYS A 77 4.26 26.69 13.24
CA LYS A 77 3.88 27.79 14.14
C LYS A 77 2.60 27.42 14.88
N GLY A 78 2.46 27.86 16.13
CA GLY A 78 1.23 27.73 16.90
C GLY A 78 0.31 28.93 16.76
N ALA A 79 -0.92 28.82 17.26
CA ALA A 79 -1.84 29.95 17.36
C ALA A 79 -1.20 31.11 18.15
N PRO A 80 -1.43 32.38 17.74
CA PRO A 80 -2.40 32.81 16.73
C PRO A 80 -1.91 32.72 15.27
N GLN A 81 -0.65 32.37 15.03
CA GLN A 81 -0.11 32.27 13.68
C GLN A 81 -0.54 30.98 12.98
N TRP A 82 -0.57 31.02 11.64
CA TRP A 82 -0.72 29.83 10.81
C TRP A 82 0.64 29.15 10.64
N GLY A 83 0.71 27.87 11.02
CA GLY A 83 1.87 27.00 10.81
C GLY A 83 1.60 25.98 9.72
N LYS A 84 2.61 25.66 8.90
CA LYS A 84 2.51 24.60 7.88
C LYS A 84 2.64 23.23 8.55
N PHE A 85 1.88 22.24 8.07
CA PHE A 85 2.04 20.85 8.48
C PHE A 85 2.12 19.91 7.27
N SER A 86 2.72 18.74 7.48
CA SER A 86 2.74 17.63 6.53
C SER A 86 2.42 16.32 7.26
N LEU A 87 1.56 15.52 6.65
CA LEU A 87 1.09 14.25 7.18
C LEU A 87 1.18 13.20 6.08
N ASP A 88 2.05 12.21 6.27
CA ASP A 88 2.13 11.02 5.42
C ASP A 88 1.40 9.86 6.11
N LEU A 89 0.38 9.32 5.45
CA LEU A 89 -0.40 8.18 5.92
C LEU A 89 -0.18 7.00 4.98
N THR A 90 0.10 5.82 5.51
CA THR A 90 0.17 4.59 4.72
C THR A 90 -0.77 3.55 5.33
N LEU A 91 -1.74 3.09 4.54
CA LEU A 91 -2.72 2.10 4.96
C LEU A 91 -2.58 0.85 4.10
N THR A 92 -2.61 -0.32 4.73
CA THR A 92 -2.61 -1.60 4.02
C THR A 92 -4.00 -1.92 3.50
N LYS A 93 -4.12 -2.34 2.24
CA LYS A 93 -5.38 -2.56 1.53
C LYS A 93 -6.31 -3.50 2.28
N SER A 94 -5.84 -4.65 2.77
CA SER A 94 -6.69 -5.61 3.51
C SER A 94 -7.42 -4.98 4.71
N LYS A 95 -6.82 -3.97 5.35
CA LYS A 95 -7.40 -3.29 6.54
C LYS A 95 -8.50 -2.29 6.20
N VAL A 96 -8.57 -1.84 4.95
CA VAL A 96 -9.44 -0.73 4.52
C VAL A 96 -10.33 -1.08 3.32
N LYS A 97 -10.23 -2.31 2.83
CA LYS A 97 -10.94 -2.80 1.65
C LYS A 97 -12.44 -2.61 1.76
N GLY A 98 -13.06 -2.05 0.72
CA GLY A 98 -14.52 -1.83 0.65
C GLY A 98 -15.08 -0.82 1.66
N LYS A 99 -14.23 -0.02 2.31
CA LYS A 99 -14.66 1.01 3.27
C LYS A 99 -14.34 2.40 2.76
N GLU A 100 -15.25 3.33 2.99
CA GLU A 100 -14.99 4.75 2.80
C GLU A 100 -14.01 5.24 3.88
N LEU A 101 -13.00 5.99 3.44
CA LEU A 101 -11.93 6.49 4.30
C LEU A 101 -12.09 7.99 4.55
N THR A 102 -12.10 8.37 5.83
CA THR A 102 -12.18 9.76 6.28
C THR A 102 -11.01 10.10 7.18
N LEU A 103 -10.32 11.20 6.87
CA LEU A 103 -9.35 11.83 7.77
C LEU A 103 -10.07 12.88 8.60
N GLU A 104 -9.95 12.81 9.91
CA GLU A 104 -10.36 13.86 10.84
C GLU A 104 -9.10 14.53 11.38
N LEU A 105 -8.97 15.85 11.18
CA LEU A 105 -7.97 16.70 11.82
C LEU A 105 -8.68 17.50 12.91
N PHE A 106 -8.08 17.63 14.09
CA PHE A 106 -8.70 18.35 15.21
C PHE A 106 -7.64 18.89 16.16
N GLU A 107 -8.08 19.74 17.07
CA GLU A 107 -7.30 20.25 18.19
C GLU A 107 -7.93 19.72 19.48
N GLU A 108 -7.11 19.39 20.48
CA GLU A 108 -7.59 19.03 21.82
C GLU A 108 -7.58 20.27 22.70
N SER A 109 -8.76 20.60 23.25
CA SER A 109 -8.94 21.73 24.15
C SER A 109 -8.11 21.54 25.42
N GLN A 110 -7.24 22.50 25.75
CA GLN A 110 -6.45 22.45 26.98
C GLN A 110 -7.29 22.57 28.25
N ALA A 111 -8.52 23.09 28.15
CA ALA A 111 -9.41 23.24 29.29
C ALA A 111 -10.00 21.90 29.77
N ASN A 112 -10.27 20.97 28.85
CA ASN A 112 -11.06 19.77 29.16
C ASN A 112 -10.78 18.55 28.26
N GLY A 113 -9.77 18.59 27.39
CA GLY A 113 -9.42 17.51 26.46
C GLY A 113 -10.44 17.25 25.34
N SER A 114 -11.47 18.09 25.19
CA SER A 114 -12.47 17.89 24.14
C SER A 114 -11.90 18.17 22.74
N GLU A 115 -12.40 17.44 21.74
CA GLU A 115 -12.07 17.70 20.34
C GLU A 115 -12.75 18.98 19.86
N ILE A 116 -11.95 20.00 19.51
CA ILE A 116 -12.42 21.25 18.93
C ILE A 116 -11.88 21.43 17.50
N HIS A 117 -12.51 22.33 16.75
CA HIS A 117 -12.11 22.70 15.39
C HIS A 117 -11.94 21.53 14.42
N LYS A 118 -12.69 20.44 14.61
CA LYS A 118 -12.58 19.24 13.79
C LYS A 118 -12.90 19.51 12.31
N LEU A 119 -11.97 19.12 11.44
CA LEU A 119 -12.11 19.11 9.99
C LEU A 119 -12.18 17.65 9.51
N THR A 120 -13.28 17.27 8.88
CA THR A 120 -13.49 15.92 8.31
C THR A 120 -13.29 15.94 6.81
N ILE A 121 -12.44 15.05 6.30
CA ILE A 121 -11.95 15.04 4.92
C ILE A 121 -12.15 13.65 4.31
N PRO A 122 -12.98 13.50 3.27
CA PRO A 122 -13.07 12.26 2.50
C PRO A 122 -11.78 12.02 1.70
N LEU A 123 -10.98 11.02 2.10
CA LEU A 123 -9.69 10.72 1.48
C LEU A 123 -9.82 10.31 0.00
N LYS A 124 -11.01 9.89 -0.44
CA LYS A 124 -11.31 9.61 -1.85
C LYS A 124 -11.10 10.83 -2.77
N THR A 125 -11.26 12.04 -2.25
CA THR A 125 -11.28 13.30 -3.02
C THR A 125 -10.17 14.28 -2.63
N ILE A 126 -9.19 13.81 -1.86
CA ILE A 126 -8.09 14.68 -1.37
C ILE A 126 -7.17 15.18 -2.49
N ASP A 127 -7.14 14.46 -3.61
CA ASP A 127 -6.28 14.74 -4.77
C ASP A 127 -6.75 15.95 -5.59
N ASN A 128 -8.03 16.31 -5.48
CA ASN A 128 -8.70 17.25 -6.38
C ASN A 128 -9.54 18.30 -5.66
N LYS A 129 -9.51 18.33 -4.32
CA LYS A 129 -10.27 19.28 -3.51
C LYS A 129 -9.43 19.83 -2.37
N LYS A 130 -9.65 21.13 -2.08
CA LYS A 130 -9.09 21.80 -0.90
C LYS A 130 -10.11 21.76 0.23
N TYR A 131 -9.63 21.58 1.46
CA TYR A 131 -10.42 21.52 2.68
C TYR A 131 -9.96 22.58 3.68
N GLN A 132 -10.90 23.16 4.42
CA GLN A 132 -10.60 24.20 5.40
C GLN A 132 -11.74 24.39 6.42
N ASN A 133 -11.40 24.98 7.57
CA ASN A 133 -12.28 25.54 8.58
C ASN A 133 -11.51 26.65 9.34
N GLN A 134 -11.97 27.01 10.55
CA GLN A 134 -11.36 28.07 11.37
C GLN A 134 -9.93 27.79 11.87
N ALA A 135 -9.52 26.52 12.01
CA ALA A 135 -8.20 26.13 12.52
C ALA A 135 -7.31 25.47 11.48
N PHE A 136 -7.88 24.97 10.38
CA PHE A 136 -7.15 24.28 9.30
C PHE A 136 -7.48 24.93 7.96
N ARG A 137 -6.47 25.24 7.14
CA ARG A 137 -6.70 25.80 5.80
C ARG A 137 -5.70 25.28 4.78
N TYR A 138 -6.04 25.47 3.51
CA TYR A 138 -5.25 24.97 2.37
C TYR A 138 -4.93 23.47 2.45
N VAL A 139 -5.79 22.70 3.12
CA VAL A 139 -5.57 21.27 3.30
C VAL A 139 -5.84 20.57 1.98
N THR A 140 -4.78 19.97 1.43
CA THR A 140 -4.77 19.26 0.15
C THR A 140 -3.91 18.02 0.28
N GLY A 141 -3.99 17.12 -0.68
CA GLY A 141 -3.04 16.02 -0.70
C GLY A 141 -2.93 15.33 -2.03
N SER A 142 -2.16 14.25 -2.01
CA SER A 142 -1.97 13.38 -3.16
C SER A 142 -1.97 11.92 -2.70
N THR A 143 -2.46 11.06 -3.57
CA THR A 143 -2.66 9.64 -3.30
C THR A 143 -1.88 8.79 -4.29
N GLN A 144 -1.22 7.75 -3.80
CA GLN A 144 -0.54 6.75 -4.61
C GLN A 144 -0.72 5.35 -4.04
N TYR A 145 -0.68 4.35 -4.91
CA TYR A 145 -0.64 2.95 -4.53
C TYR A 145 0.79 2.45 -4.54
N ILE A 146 1.13 1.63 -3.55
CA ILE A 146 2.46 1.03 -3.38
C ILE A 146 2.32 -0.48 -3.43
N TYR A 147 3.11 -1.09 -4.30
CA TYR A 147 3.25 -2.52 -4.44
C TYR A 147 4.68 -2.92 -4.10
N HIS A 148 4.84 -3.88 -3.20
CA HIS A 148 6.12 -4.50 -2.93
C HIS A 148 6.11 -5.90 -3.54
N VAL A 149 7.02 -6.13 -4.48
CA VAL A 149 7.14 -7.36 -5.23
C VAL A 149 8.48 -7.97 -4.92
N LYS A 150 8.50 -9.25 -4.57
CA LYS A 150 9.72 -10.00 -4.29
C LYS A 150 9.72 -11.30 -5.04
N GLY A 151 10.89 -11.81 -5.36
CA GLY A 151 11.03 -13.09 -6.04
C GLY A 151 12.47 -13.42 -6.33
N GLU A 152 12.66 -14.38 -7.21
CA GLU A 152 13.98 -14.74 -7.73
C GLU A 152 14.00 -14.54 -9.24
N ALA A 153 15.11 -14.01 -9.74
CA ALA A 153 15.40 -13.83 -11.14
C ALA A 153 16.71 -14.52 -11.51
N ARG A 154 16.75 -15.13 -12.68
CA ARG A 154 17.94 -15.67 -13.33
C ARG A 154 18.03 -15.04 -14.70
N VAL A 155 18.66 -13.87 -14.73
CA VAL A 155 18.71 -12.98 -15.89
C VAL A 155 20.14 -12.52 -16.16
N TRP A 156 20.47 -12.22 -17.40
CA TRP A 156 21.83 -11.75 -17.76
C TRP A 156 22.19 -10.48 -16.97
N GLU A 157 23.43 -10.39 -16.48
CA GLU A 157 23.92 -9.25 -15.66
C GLU A 157 23.05 -8.91 -14.44
N ALA A 158 22.25 -9.87 -13.97
CA ALA A 158 21.29 -9.70 -12.89
C ALA A 158 20.22 -8.62 -13.14
N THR A 159 20.11 -8.08 -14.35
CA THR A 159 19.20 -6.98 -14.66
C THR A 159 17.90 -7.50 -15.27
N TYR A 160 16.77 -7.10 -14.69
CA TYR A 160 15.44 -7.37 -15.22
C TYR A 160 14.69 -6.07 -15.45
N HIS A 161 13.75 -6.11 -16.38
CA HIS A 161 12.89 -4.99 -16.70
C HIS A 161 11.48 -5.27 -16.19
N TYR A 162 10.73 -4.20 -15.93
CA TYR A 162 9.34 -4.31 -15.56
C TYR A 162 8.46 -3.25 -16.21
N GLU A 163 7.21 -3.64 -16.44
CA GLU A 163 6.14 -2.77 -16.86
C GLU A 163 4.91 -3.05 -15.99
N VAL A 164 4.21 -2.00 -15.57
CA VAL A 164 2.91 -2.12 -14.93
C VAL A 164 1.86 -1.46 -15.79
N SER A 165 0.80 -2.18 -16.11
CA SER A 165 -0.31 -1.71 -16.94
C SER A 165 -1.67 -2.07 -16.34
N ASP A 166 -2.72 -1.39 -16.81
CA ASP A 166 -4.13 -1.74 -16.55
C ASP A 166 -4.79 -2.44 -17.75
N GLY A 167 -3.96 -3.00 -18.64
CA GLY A 167 -4.37 -3.58 -19.93
C GLY A 167 -4.64 -2.56 -21.04
N HIS A 168 -4.77 -1.27 -20.73
CA HIS A 168 -5.03 -0.23 -21.73
C HIS A 168 -3.90 0.81 -21.76
N ASN A 169 -3.35 1.14 -20.59
CA ASN A 169 -2.30 2.13 -20.41
C ASN A 169 -1.14 1.54 -19.62
N ILE A 170 0.04 2.03 -19.97
CA ILE A 170 1.26 1.79 -19.20
C ILE A 170 1.30 2.78 -18.05
N LEU A 171 1.23 2.27 -16.83
CA LEU A 171 1.19 3.06 -15.60
C LEU A 171 2.60 3.39 -15.09
N LYS A 172 3.52 2.43 -15.23
CA LYS A 172 4.92 2.54 -14.80
C LYS A 172 5.81 1.59 -15.61
N LYS A 173 7.05 2.00 -15.86
CA LYS A 173 8.14 1.19 -16.39
C LYS A 173 9.38 1.39 -15.52
N GLY A 174 10.28 0.42 -15.55
CA GLY A 174 11.60 0.53 -14.95
C GLY A 174 12.38 -0.77 -15.11
N TYR A 175 13.49 -0.83 -14.38
CA TYR A 175 14.33 -2.00 -14.27
C TYR A 175 14.74 -2.18 -12.79
N GLY A 176 15.29 -3.34 -12.49
CA GLY A 176 15.88 -3.64 -11.19
C GLY A 176 16.99 -4.68 -11.34
N THR A 177 17.69 -4.91 -10.24
CA THR A 177 18.82 -5.84 -10.20
C THR A 177 18.53 -6.93 -9.18
N ALA A 178 18.77 -8.18 -9.55
CA ALA A 178 18.76 -9.32 -8.66
C ALA A 178 20.11 -9.45 -7.95
N SER A 179 20.16 -10.16 -6.82
CA SER A 179 21.40 -10.34 -6.07
C SER A 179 22.47 -11.17 -6.81
N ASN A 180 22.08 -11.90 -7.86
CA ASN A 180 22.98 -12.69 -8.72
C ASN A 180 22.48 -12.65 -10.17
N GLY A 181 23.41 -12.70 -11.12
CA GLY A 181 23.11 -12.89 -12.54
C GLY A 181 23.08 -14.36 -12.96
N ALA A 182 22.52 -14.62 -14.14
CA ALA A 182 22.55 -15.94 -14.75
C ALA A 182 24.00 -16.47 -14.84
N PRO A 183 24.24 -17.78 -14.62
CA PRO A 183 23.25 -18.86 -14.53
C PRO A 183 22.62 -19.06 -13.14
N LYS A 184 23.05 -18.30 -12.11
CA LYS A 184 22.53 -18.43 -10.75
C LYS A 184 21.19 -17.70 -10.61
N TRP A 185 20.36 -18.18 -9.68
CA TRP A 185 19.18 -17.42 -9.25
C TRP A 185 19.59 -16.36 -8.23
N GLY A 186 19.16 -15.13 -8.44
CA GLY A 186 19.30 -14.02 -7.51
C GLY A 186 17.94 -13.58 -6.99
N THR A 187 17.87 -13.25 -5.70
CA THR A 187 16.69 -12.61 -5.10
C THR A 187 16.55 -11.17 -5.54
N PHE A 188 15.31 -10.68 -5.68
CA PHE A 188 15.03 -9.27 -5.91
C PHE A 188 13.88 -8.77 -5.03
N GLN A 189 13.87 -7.46 -4.79
CA GLN A 189 12.75 -6.73 -4.22
C GLN A 189 12.52 -5.45 -5.00
N GLN A 190 11.30 -5.24 -5.46
CA GLN A 190 10.89 -4.07 -6.23
C GLN A 190 9.75 -3.36 -5.51
N THR A 191 9.95 -2.08 -5.21
CA THR A 191 8.87 -1.19 -4.78
C THR A 191 8.35 -0.40 -5.97
N ILE A 192 7.06 -0.53 -6.26
CA ILE A 192 6.40 0.14 -7.37
C ILE A 192 5.40 1.12 -6.78
N LYS A 193 5.57 2.41 -7.10
CA LYS A 193 4.65 3.48 -6.68
C LYS A 193 3.91 4.03 -7.89
N ILE A 194 2.58 4.04 -7.85
CA ILE A 194 1.73 4.50 -8.93
C ILE A 194 0.75 5.56 -8.40
N PRO A 195 0.83 6.81 -8.88
CA PRO A 195 -0.14 7.83 -8.51
C PRO A 195 -1.56 7.41 -8.87
N LYS A 196 -2.52 7.61 -7.96
CA LYS A 196 -3.93 7.25 -8.16
C LYS A 196 -4.52 7.91 -9.41
N LYS A 197 -4.10 9.14 -9.73
CA LYS A 197 -4.52 9.86 -10.95
C LYS A 197 -4.18 9.16 -12.27
N LYS A 198 -3.20 8.24 -12.27
CA LYS A 198 -2.86 7.43 -13.45
C LYS A 198 -3.74 6.18 -13.56
N MET A 199 -4.43 5.80 -12.50
CA MET A 199 -5.23 4.59 -12.47
C MET A 199 -6.66 4.87 -12.91
N ARG A 200 -7.22 3.92 -13.67
CA ARG A 200 -8.64 3.87 -13.95
C ARG A 200 -9.41 3.42 -12.71
N VAL A 201 -10.71 3.74 -12.68
CA VAL A 201 -11.60 3.41 -11.56
C VAL A 201 -11.84 1.90 -11.40
N ASN A 202 -11.76 1.13 -12.50
CA ASN A 202 -12.01 -0.30 -12.56
C ASN A 202 -10.94 -0.99 -13.42
N GLY A 203 -10.48 -2.18 -13.02
CA GLY A 203 -9.53 -2.97 -13.80
C GLY A 203 -8.55 -3.77 -12.96
N SER A 204 -7.78 -4.65 -13.62
CA SER A 204 -6.66 -5.35 -12.98
C SER A 204 -5.36 -4.59 -13.24
N ILE A 205 -4.52 -4.48 -12.23
CA ILE A 205 -3.16 -3.97 -12.38
C ILE A 205 -2.24 -5.17 -12.55
N ILE A 206 -1.58 -5.23 -13.71
CA ILE A 206 -0.71 -6.33 -14.08
C ILE A 206 0.73 -5.83 -14.13
N LEU A 207 1.61 -6.54 -13.44
CA LEU A 207 3.05 -6.43 -13.59
C LEU A 207 3.50 -7.45 -14.64
N GLU A 208 4.28 -6.98 -15.61
CA GLU A 208 5.11 -7.79 -16.48
C GLU A 208 6.57 -7.63 -16.05
N LEU A 209 7.24 -8.74 -15.74
CA LEU A 209 8.70 -8.83 -15.60
C LEU A 209 9.26 -9.47 -16.87
N TYR A 210 10.37 -8.97 -17.38
CA TYR A 210 10.99 -9.50 -18.60
C TYR A 210 12.50 -9.23 -18.65
N GLU A 211 13.17 -9.98 -19.51
CA GLU A 211 14.52 -9.66 -19.97
C GLU A 211 14.43 -8.92 -21.30
N GLU A 212 15.32 -7.95 -21.49
CA GLU A 212 15.47 -7.28 -22.77
C GLU A 212 16.63 -7.93 -23.55
N SER A 213 16.37 -8.27 -24.80
CA SER A 213 17.36 -8.89 -25.68
C SER A 213 18.38 -7.85 -26.14
N MET A 214 19.65 -8.02 -25.77
CA MET A 214 20.73 -7.13 -26.22
C MET A 214 20.94 -7.09 -27.74
N LYS A 215 20.37 -8.05 -28.48
CA LYS A 215 20.48 -8.11 -29.94
C LYS A 215 19.51 -7.18 -30.67
N ASP A 216 18.30 -7.02 -30.14
CA ASP A 216 17.17 -6.41 -30.87
C ASP A 216 16.15 -5.67 -29.97
N GLY A 217 16.40 -5.55 -28.67
CA GLY A 217 15.48 -4.92 -27.71
C GLY A 217 14.19 -5.70 -27.44
N SER A 218 14.05 -6.91 -28.00
CA SER A 218 12.84 -7.71 -27.83
C SER A 218 12.68 -8.20 -26.38
N ARG A 219 11.44 -8.26 -25.90
CA ARG A 219 11.13 -8.80 -24.57
C ARG A 219 11.19 -10.32 -24.58
N LYS A 220 12.01 -10.89 -23.71
CA LYS A 220 12.19 -12.33 -23.51
C LYS A 220 11.79 -12.74 -22.09
N ASN A 221 11.50 -14.04 -21.94
CA ASN A 221 11.21 -14.68 -20.65
C ASN A 221 10.15 -13.95 -19.80
N ARG A 222 9.12 -13.44 -20.47
CA ARG A 222 8.07 -12.60 -19.88
C ARG A 222 7.32 -13.36 -18.78
N TYR A 223 7.13 -12.72 -17.64
CA TYR A 223 6.39 -13.23 -16.49
C TYR A 223 5.32 -12.21 -16.06
N PHE A 224 4.09 -12.67 -15.89
CA PHE A 224 2.97 -11.81 -15.53
C PHE A 224 2.47 -12.08 -14.11
N GLN A 225 2.26 -11.01 -13.35
CA GLN A 225 1.74 -11.05 -12.00
C GLN A 225 0.64 -10.01 -11.85
N ARG A 226 -0.55 -10.43 -11.40
CA ARG A 226 -1.55 -9.47 -10.95
C ARG A 226 -1.07 -8.83 -9.65
N LEU A 227 -0.89 -7.51 -9.66
CA LEU A 227 -0.58 -6.71 -8.48
C LEU A 227 -1.85 -6.36 -7.71
N ASP A 228 -2.92 -6.02 -8.43
CA ASP A 228 -4.14 -5.51 -7.82
C ASP A 228 -5.36 -5.69 -8.72
N GLN A 229 -6.55 -5.47 -8.14
CA GLN A 229 -7.82 -5.36 -8.85
C GLN A 229 -8.69 -4.28 -8.21
N PHE A 230 -9.27 -3.44 -9.07
CA PHE A 230 -10.18 -2.35 -8.74
C PHE A 230 -11.60 -2.57 -9.31
N PRO A 231 -12.66 -2.09 -8.64
CA PRO A 231 -12.60 -1.49 -7.31
C PRO A 231 -12.23 -2.56 -6.28
N TRP A 232 -11.77 -2.14 -5.12
CA TRP A 232 -11.47 -3.04 -4.01
C TRP A 232 -12.77 -3.66 -3.47
N LYS A 233 -13.34 -4.62 -4.21
CA LYS A 233 -14.49 -5.45 -3.81
C LYS A 233 -14.04 -6.41 -2.73
#